data_AF-A0A1B8FQ90-F1
#
_entry.id   AF-A0A1B8FQ90-F1
#
_cell.length_a   1.000
_cell.length_b   1.000
_cell.length_c   1.000
_cell.angle_alpha   90.00
_cell.angle_beta   90.00
_cell.angle_gamma   90.00
#
_symmetry.space_group_name_H-M   'P 1'
#
loop_
_entity.id
_entity.type
_entity.pdbx_description
1 polymer ?
#
loop_
_entity_poly.entity_id
_entity_poly.type
_entity_poly.pdbx_seq_one_letter_code
_entity_poly.pdbx_strand_id
1 'polypeptide(L)'
;MAIVRERTNIPVPQVFGYETNDNNSVGAAFILMEFLPGNVAMDANGGYKTHNGEIPPEHKSNFYNEMAQVQAEMTSIRLLRIGTIIKCTDGSYDTGPLPDIGGSFDTATAFFEAWAAKPKFPISEEVI
;
A
#
# COMPACT_ATOMS: atom_id res chain seq x y z
N MET A 1 -6.39 5.49 1.60
CA MET A 1 -6.51 5.01 3.00
C MET A 1 -7.96 4.84 3.49
N ALA A 2 -8.96 5.49 2.88
CA ALA A 2 -10.35 5.47 3.39
C ALA A 2 -10.91 4.05 3.66
N ILE A 3 -10.82 3.13 2.70
CA ILE A 3 -11.32 1.75 2.86
C ILE A 3 -10.68 1.00 4.03
N VAL A 4 -9.40 1.24 4.31
CA VAL A 4 -8.69 0.61 5.43
C VAL A 4 -9.26 1.14 6.74
N ARG A 5 -9.33 2.48 6.88
CA ARG A 5 -9.91 3.14 8.07
C ARG A 5 -11.37 2.75 8.32
N GLU A 6 -12.15 2.56 7.27
CA GLU A 6 -13.57 2.23 7.37
C GLU A 6 -13.84 0.76 7.72
N ARG A 7 -12.89 -0.15 7.46
CA ARG A 7 -13.10 -1.61 7.58
C ARG A 7 -12.20 -2.30 8.59
N THR A 8 -11.21 -1.62 9.16
CA THR A 8 -10.28 -2.18 10.14
C THR A 8 -10.03 -1.21 11.28
N ASN A 9 -9.36 -1.68 12.34
CA ASN A 9 -8.88 -0.84 13.43
C ASN A 9 -7.42 -0.42 13.24
N ILE A 10 -6.85 -0.67 12.05
CA ILE A 10 -5.46 -0.31 11.76
C ILE A 10 -5.34 1.22 11.81
N PRO A 11 -4.39 1.77 12.58
CA PRO A 11 -4.15 3.20 12.60
C PRO A 11 -3.61 3.66 11.24
N VAL A 12 -4.44 4.36 10.47
CA VAL A 12 -4.08 4.97 9.18
C VAL A 12 -4.51 6.45 9.16
N PRO A 13 -3.74 7.33 8.50
CA PRO A 13 -4.03 8.75 8.55
C PRO A 13 -5.32 9.08 7.79
N GLN A 14 -6.09 10.04 8.30
CA GLN A 14 -7.18 10.64 7.54
C GLN A 14 -6.61 11.45 6.39
N VAL A 15 -7.17 11.33 5.19
CA VAL A 15 -6.82 12.21 4.07
C VAL A 15 -7.77 13.41 4.10
N PHE A 16 -7.20 14.62 4.16
CA PHE A 16 -7.95 15.88 4.13
C PHE A 16 -8.13 16.40 2.70
N GLY A 17 -7.14 16.14 1.83
CA GLY A 17 -7.17 16.52 0.42
C GLY A 17 -5.91 16.05 -0.29
N TYR A 18 -5.92 16.02 -1.61
CA TYR A 18 -4.76 15.66 -2.43
C TYR A 18 -4.91 16.23 -3.84
N GLU A 19 -3.80 16.39 -4.53
CA GLU A 19 -3.74 16.62 -5.97
C GLU A 19 -2.79 15.66 -6.65
N THR A 20 -3.21 15.11 -7.79
CA THR A 20 -2.47 14.04 -8.50
C THR A 20 -1.59 14.56 -9.63
N ASN A 21 -1.71 15.84 -9.98
CA ASN A 21 -0.91 16.49 -11.01
C ASN A 21 -0.27 17.77 -10.46
N ASP A 22 0.71 18.29 -11.20
CA ASP A 22 1.48 19.49 -10.88
C ASP A 22 0.84 20.80 -11.37
N ASN A 23 -0.25 20.73 -12.14
CA ASN A 23 -1.01 21.88 -12.60
C ASN A 23 -1.95 22.42 -11.51
N ASN A 24 -1.38 22.78 -10.36
CA ASN A 24 -2.06 23.40 -9.24
C ASN A 24 -1.16 24.50 -8.64
N SER A 25 -1.67 25.30 -7.70
CA SER A 25 -0.94 26.45 -7.15
C SER A 25 0.33 26.08 -6.37
N VAL A 26 0.48 24.83 -5.94
CA VAL A 26 1.69 24.31 -5.28
C VAL A 26 2.77 23.95 -6.30
N GLY A 27 2.39 23.70 -7.56
CA GLY A 27 3.32 23.29 -8.62
C GLY A 27 3.81 21.85 -8.50
N ALA A 28 3.11 21.00 -7.73
CA ALA A 28 3.47 19.60 -7.51
C ALA A 28 2.24 18.78 -7.08
N ALA A 29 2.27 17.46 -7.35
CA ALA A 29 1.32 16.53 -6.75
C ALA A 29 1.54 16.44 -5.22
N PHE A 30 0.46 16.37 -4.44
CA PHE A 30 0.53 16.34 -2.98
C PHE A 30 -0.60 15.54 -2.35
N ILE A 31 -0.40 15.15 -1.09
CA ILE A 31 -1.45 14.64 -0.20
C ILE A 31 -1.35 15.34 1.14
N LEU A 32 -2.45 15.91 1.60
CA LEU A 32 -2.61 16.47 2.94
C LEU A 32 -3.36 15.46 3.80
N MET A 33 -2.75 15.03 4.89
CA MET A 33 -3.28 13.97 5.73
C MET A 33 -2.95 14.17 7.21
N GLU A 34 -3.68 13.47 8.07
CA GLU A 34 -3.49 13.43 9.53
C GLU A 34 -2.07 12.98 9.87
N PHE A 35 -1.48 13.62 10.89
CA PHE A 35 -0.21 13.19 11.44
C PHE A 35 -0.42 11.98 12.36
N LEU A 36 0.20 10.85 12.03
CA LEU A 36 0.26 9.70 12.92
C LEU A 36 1.49 9.83 13.83
N PRO A 37 1.32 9.98 15.16
CA PRO A 37 2.44 10.05 16.08
C PRO A 37 3.17 8.70 16.12
N GLY A 38 4.49 8.76 16.03
CA GLY A 38 5.33 7.57 16.04
C GLY A 38 6.70 7.84 15.43
N ASN A 39 7.51 6.79 15.34
CA ASN A 39 8.77 6.80 14.61
C ASN A 39 8.83 5.57 13.71
N VAL A 40 9.71 5.58 12.72
CA VAL A 40 9.97 4.38 11.90
C VAL A 40 10.57 3.29 12.80
N ALA A 41 10.16 2.04 12.58
CA ALA A 41 10.58 0.93 13.42
C ALA A 41 12.12 0.80 13.53
N MET A 42 12.83 1.16 12.45
CA MET A 42 14.30 1.14 12.41
C MET A 42 14.97 2.22 13.26
N ASP A 43 14.27 3.33 13.54
CA ASP A 43 14.78 4.46 14.34
C ASP A 43 14.23 4.44 15.78
N ALA A 44 13.27 3.57 16.05
CA ALA A 44 12.75 3.36 17.39
C ALA A 44 13.85 2.84 18.33
N ASN A 45 13.72 3.19 19.61
CA ASN A 45 14.58 2.74 20.69
C ASN A 45 16.09 3.12 20.60
N GLY A 46 16.51 4.05 19.74
CA GLY A 46 17.93 4.43 19.56
C GLY A 46 18.47 4.15 18.16
N GLY A 47 17.66 3.49 17.34
CA GLY A 47 17.84 3.38 15.91
C GLY A 47 18.92 2.42 15.45
N TYR A 48 19.25 2.47 14.16
CA TYR A 48 20.18 1.55 13.51
C TYR A 48 21.56 1.52 14.19
N LYS A 49 22.08 2.66 14.66
CA LYS A 49 23.39 2.71 15.32
C LYS A 49 23.45 1.92 16.62
N THR A 50 22.32 1.77 17.31
CA THR A 50 22.28 1.10 18.62
C THR A 50 21.91 -0.39 18.48
N HIS A 51 21.05 -0.75 17.52
CA HIS A 51 20.50 -2.11 17.41
C HIS A 51 20.77 -2.78 16.05
N ASN A 52 21.48 -2.13 15.12
CA ASN A 52 21.71 -2.61 13.75
C ASN A 52 20.42 -2.99 12.99
N GLY A 53 19.31 -2.32 13.31
CA GLY A 53 17.99 -2.62 12.74
C GLY A 53 17.28 -3.82 13.37
N GLU A 54 17.83 -4.42 14.43
CA GLU A 54 17.17 -5.48 15.17
C GLU A 54 16.13 -4.92 16.15
N ILE A 55 15.02 -5.64 16.30
CA ILE A 55 14.02 -5.34 17.32
C ILE A 55 14.60 -5.83 18.67
N PRO A 56 14.67 -4.96 19.69
CA PRO A 56 15.15 -5.35 21.01
C PRO A 56 14.41 -6.58 21.57
N PRO A 57 15.10 -7.53 22.22
CA PRO A 57 14.49 -8.77 22.70
C PRO A 57 13.24 -8.58 23.54
N GLU A 58 13.21 -7.55 24.40
CA GLU A 58 12.10 -7.17 25.27
C GLU A 58 10.84 -6.71 24.51
N HIS A 59 10.98 -6.23 23.28
CA HIS A 59 9.87 -5.78 22.44
C HIS A 59 9.48 -6.79 21.37
N LYS A 60 10.34 -7.77 21.09
CA LYS A 60 10.22 -8.69 19.95
C LYS A 60 8.89 -9.42 19.89
N SER A 61 8.44 -9.99 21.02
CA SER A 61 7.16 -10.72 21.03
C SER A 61 5.97 -9.80 20.78
N ASN A 62 5.91 -8.64 21.46
CA ASN A 62 4.81 -7.70 21.29
C ASN A 62 4.78 -7.14 19.87
N PHE A 63 5.95 -6.75 19.34
CA PHE A 63 6.07 -6.25 17.98
C PHE A 63 5.52 -7.25 16.95
N TYR A 64 5.92 -8.53 17.03
CA TYR A 64 5.43 -9.53 16.08
C TYR A 64 3.94 -9.83 16.24
N ASN A 65 3.42 -9.83 17.47
CA ASN A 65 1.99 -10.02 17.71
C ASN A 65 1.16 -8.88 17.10
N GLU A 66 1.56 -7.62 17.33
CA GLU A 66 0.90 -6.44 16.76
C GLU A 66 1.00 -6.45 15.23
N MET A 67 2.18 -6.76 14.67
CA MET A 67 2.36 -6.86 13.23
C MET A 67 1.50 -7.96 12.60
N ALA A 68 1.39 -9.12 13.25
CA ALA A 68 0.54 -10.21 12.78
C ALA A 68 -0.93 -9.80 12.80
N GLN A 69 -1.38 -9.10 13.86
CA GLN A 69 -2.75 -8.58 13.93
C GLN A 69 -3.03 -7.57 12.81
N VAL A 70 -2.14 -6.61 12.58
CA VAL A 70 -2.28 -5.63 11.48
C VAL A 70 -2.35 -6.33 10.12
N GLN A 71 -1.52 -7.34 9.89
CA GLN A 71 -1.56 -8.13 8.64
C GLN A 71 -2.87 -8.92 8.50
N ALA A 72 -3.35 -9.55 9.57
CA ALA A 72 -4.62 -10.27 9.58
C ALA A 72 -5.80 -9.33 9.29
N GLU A 73 -5.84 -8.16 9.93
CA GLU A 73 -6.87 -7.14 9.66
C GLU A 73 -6.79 -6.60 8.23
N MET A 74 -5.59 -6.27 7.74
CA MET A 74 -5.41 -5.77 6.37
C MET A 74 -5.90 -6.80 5.34
N THR A 75 -5.59 -8.08 5.55
CA THR A 75 -6.00 -9.16 4.64
C THR A 75 -7.48 -9.50 4.74
N SER A 76 -8.17 -9.09 5.81
CA SER A 76 -9.63 -9.24 5.93
C SER A 76 -10.39 -8.34 4.94
N ILE A 77 -9.77 -7.26 4.45
CA ILE A 77 -10.34 -6.40 3.41
C ILE A 77 -10.30 -7.18 2.08
N ARG A 78 -11.43 -7.80 1.73
CA ARG A 78 -11.58 -8.51 0.45
C ARG A 78 -12.11 -7.58 -0.64
N LEU A 79 -11.46 -7.62 -1.79
CA LEU A 79 -11.91 -7.03 -3.05
C LEU A 79 -12.19 -8.18 -4.02
N LEU A 80 -13.20 -8.03 -4.87
CA LEU A 80 -13.61 -9.10 -5.80
C LEU A 80 -12.62 -9.31 -6.94
N ARG A 81 -11.85 -8.27 -7.28
CA ARG A 81 -10.95 -8.23 -8.43
C ARG A 81 -9.60 -7.61 -8.05
N ILE A 82 -8.59 -7.94 -8.83
CA ILE A 82 -7.26 -7.32 -8.77
C ILE A 82 -7.28 -6.04 -9.61
N GLY A 83 -6.96 -4.91 -9.00
CA GLY A 83 -6.99 -3.61 -9.67
C GLY A 83 -6.81 -2.42 -8.74
N THR A 84 -7.10 -1.22 -9.25
CA THR A 84 -7.12 0.02 -8.44
C THR A 84 -8.40 0.11 -7.62
N ILE A 85 -8.32 0.67 -6.42
CA ILE A 85 -9.51 0.86 -5.57
C ILE A 85 -10.17 2.19 -5.96
N ILE A 86 -11.45 2.13 -6.35
CA ILE A 86 -12.27 3.29 -6.70
C ILE A 86 -13.35 3.45 -5.63
N LYS A 87 -13.54 4.68 -5.14
CA LYS A 87 -14.69 5.02 -4.28
C LYS A 87 -15.82 5.54 -5.15
N CYS A 88 -16.96 4.87 -5.11
CA CYS A 88 -18.16 5.20 -5.89
C CYS A 88 -18.90 6.40 -5.28
N THR A 89 -19.79 7.01 -6.07
CA THR A 89 -20.61 8.16 -5.63
C THR A 89 -21.58 7.82 -4.50
N ASP A 90 -22.00 6.56 -4.40
CA ASP A 90 -22.84 6.03 -3.32
C ASP A 90 -22.04 5.67 -2.05
N GLY A 91 -20.73 5.89 -2.05
CA GLY A 91 -19.83 5.58 -0.94
C GLY A 91 -19.31 4.14 -0.93
N SER A 92 -19.75 3.27 -1.85
CA SER A 92 -19.19 1.93 -2.02
C SER A 92 -17.80 1.95 -2.64
N TYR A 93 -17.16 0.77 -2.71
CA TYR A 93 -15.86 0.60 -3.37
C TYR A 93 -15.96 -0.42 -4.49
N ASP A 94 -15.32 -0.10 -5.61
CA ASP A 94 -15.14 -0.98 -6.75
C ASP A 94 -13.66 -1.08 -7.14
N THR A 95 -13.35 -1.95 -8.08
CA THR A 95 -12.01 -2.18 -8.59
C THR A 95 -11.89 -1.74 -10.04
N GLY A 96 -11.00 -0.78 -10.31
CA GLY A 96 -10.66 -0.30 -11.66
C GLY A 96 -9.39 -0.93 -12.24
N PRO A 97 -8.99 -0.50 -13.46
CA PRO A 97 -7.74 -0.92 -14.08
C PRO A 97 -6.51 -0.47 -13.29
N LEU A 98 -5.44 -1.27 -13.31
CA LEU A 98 -4.11 -0.88 -12.88
C LEU A 98 -3.46 0.04 -13.94
N PRO A 99 -2.74 1.10 -13.51
CA PRO A 99 -1.92 1.90 -14.41
C PRO A 99 -0.94 1.01 -15.20
N ASP A 100 -0.79 1.29 -16.49
CA ASP A 100 0.09 0.61 -17.47
C ASP A 100 -0.19 -0.88 -17.76
N ILE A 101 -0.83 -1.60 -16.84
CA ILE A 101 -1.14 -3.03 -16.94
C ILE A 101 -2.55 -3.26 -17.50
N GLY A 102 -3.55 -2.45 -17.11
CA GLY A 102 -4.96 -2.62 -17.49
C GLY A 102 -5.80 -3.35 -16.43
N GLY A 103 -6.88 -4.03 -16.84
CA GLY A 103 -7.82 -4.71 -15.94
C GLY A 103 -9.10 -3.92 -15.67
N SER A 104 -9.80 -4.12 -14.55
CA SER A 104 -9.56 -5.04 -13.42
C SER A 104 -9.56 -6.53 -13.79
N PHE A 105 -8.97 -7.40 -12.96
CA PHE A 105 -8.84 -8.84 -13.25
C PHE A 105 -9.62 -9.70 -12.25
N ASP A 106 -10.40 -10.65 -12.75
CA ASP A 106 -11.14 -11.63 -11.93
C ASP A 106 -10.25 -12.75 -11.38
N THR A 107 -9.09 -12.99 -11.99
CA THR A 107 -8.17 -14.07 -11.59
C THR A 107 -6.72 -13.60 -11.54
N ALA A 108 -5.93 -14.26 -10.70
CA ALA A 108 -4.48 -14.03 -10.63
C ALA A 108 -3.79 -14.37 -11.97
N THR A 109 -4.24 -15.40 -12.68
CA THR A 109 -3.70 -15.78 -13.99
C THR A 109 -3.83 -14.65 -15.00
N ALA A 110 -5.03 -14.08 -15.15
CA ALA A 110 -5.26 -12.96 -16.07
C ALA A 110 -4.41 -11.72 -15.71
N PHE A 111 -4.24 -11.47 -14.40
CA PHE A 111 -3.34 -10.42 -13.93
C PHE A 111 -1.88 -10.70 -14.32
N PHE A 112 -1.36 -11.90 -14.07
CA PHE A 112 0.03 -12.24 -14.38
C PHE A 112 0.30 -12.29 -15.88
N GLU A 113 -0.64 -12.74 -16.71
CA GLU A 113 -0.55 -12.67 -18.17
C GLU A 113 -0.45 -11.23 -18.66
N ALA A 114 -1.33 -10.34 -18.16
CA ALA A 114 -1.30 -8.92 -18.50
C ALA A 114 -0.02 -8.23 -18.01
N TRP A 115 0.44 -8.57 -16.80
CA TRP A 115 1.71 -8.05 -16.27
C TRP A 115 2.89 -8.52 -17.11
N ALA A 116 3.00 -9.82 -17.44
CA ALA A 116 4.12 -10.40 -18.17
C ALA A 116 4.29 -9.84 -19.60
N ALA A 117 3.23 -9.27 -20.20
CA ALA A 117 3.29 -8.60 -21.49
C ALA A 117 3.92 -7.18 -21.45
N LYS A 118 4.17 -6.62 -20.26
CA LYS A 118 4.67 -5.25 -20.06
C LYS A 118 6.17 -5.11 -19.74
N PRO A 119 6.83 -5.99 -18.95
CA PRO A 119 8.23 -5.80 -18.60
C PRO A 119 9.10 -5.83 -19.85
N LYS A 120 10.03 -4.88 -19.90
CA LYS A 120 11.15 -4.93 -20.85
C LYS A 120 12.34 -5.49 -20.10
N PHE A 121 12.72 -6.72 -20.42
CA PHE A 121 13.91 -7.31 -19.83
C PHE A 121 15.17 -6.75 -20.50
N PRO A 122 16.27 -6.55 -19.76
CA PRO A 122 17.53 -6.05 -20.34
C PRO A 122 18.15 -6.98 -21.39
N ILE A 123 17.75 -8.26 -21.40
CA ILE A 123 18.26 -9.30 -22.30
C ILE A 123 17.06 -9.86 -23.07
N SER A 124 17.18 -9.97 -24.39
CA SER A 124 16.14 -10.57 -25.24
C SER A 124 16.16 -12.09 -25.15
N GLU A 125 15.01 -12.72 -25.38
CA GLU A 125 14.87 -14.18 -25.46
C GLU A 125 15.81 -14.81 -26.49
N GLU A 126 16.17 -14.07 -27.55
CA GLU A 126 17.07 -14.54 -28.61
C GLU A 126 18.51 -14.80 -28.15
N VAL A 127 18.88 -14.35 -26.95
CA VAL A 127 20.24 -14.47 -26.39
C VAL A 127 20.31 -15.55 -25.29
N ILE A 128 19.18 -16.19 -24.95
CA ILE A 128 19.08 -17.29 -23.97
C ILE A 128 19.12 -18.64 -24.70
#